data_AF-A0A962T5P5-F1
#
_entry.id   AF-A0A962T5P5-F1
#
_cell.length_a   1.000
_cell.length_b   1.000
_cell.length_c   1.000
_cell.angle_alpha   90.00
_cell.angle_beta   90.00
_cell.angle_gamma   90.00
#
_symmetry.space_group_name_H-M   'P 1'
#
loop_
_entity.id
_entity.type
_entity.pdbx_description
1 polymer ?
#
loop_
_entity_poly.entity_id
_entity_poly.type
_entity_poly.pdbx_seq_one_letter_code
_entity_poly.pdbx_strand_id
1 'polypeptide(L)'
;MNEVTMYSTQRCPFCQQAEQLLRRKGVGNLKKIAVDREPGMLETMISRTGRRSVPQIFIGETHVGGYDDLAALDRVGQLDALLQTIGDSGP
;
A
#
# COMPACT_ATOMS: atom_id res chain seq x y z
N MET A 1 6.85 3.26 -13.55
CA MET A 1 5.45 2.83 -13.36
C MET A 1 5.21 2.73 -11.87
N ASN A 2 4.19 3.43 -11.36
CA ASN A 2 3.96 3.60 -9.93
C ASN A 2 3.35 2.33 -9.35
N GLU A 3 4.16 1.30 -9.10
CA GLU A 3 3.67 0.05 -8.53
C GLU A 3 3.39 0.25 -7.03
N VAL A 4 2.11 0.21 -6.66
CA VAL A 4 1.69 0.23 -5.26
C VAL A 4 1.24 -1.17 -4.90
N THR A 5 1.84 -1.76 -3.88
CA THR A 5 1.48 -3.08 -3.36
C THR A 5 0.81 -2.94 -2.01
N MET A 6 -0.38 -3.52 -1.85
CA MET A 6 -1.11 -3.54 -0.59
C MET A 6 -1.35 -4.98 -0.16
N TYR A 7 -0.77 -5.36 0.97
CA TYR A 7 -1.14 -6.58 1.67
C TYR A 7 -2.47 -6.36 2.38
N SER A 8 -3.42 -7.22 2.06
CA SER A 8 -4.81 -7.14 2.50
C SER A 8 -5.35 -8.54 2.81
N THR A 9 -6.52 -8.61 3.42
CA THR A 9 -7.25 -9.87 3.64
C THR A 9 -8.64 -9.78 3.01
N GLN A 10 -9.25 -10.93 2.72
CA GLN A 10 -10.56 -11.02 2.07
C GLN A 10 -11.65 -10.19 2.76
N ARG A 11 -11.60 -10.07 4.09
CA ARG A 11 -12.59 -9.34 4.87
C ARG A 11 -11.91 -8.32 5.77
N CYS A 12 -11.53 -7.18 5.19
CA CYS A 12 -11.01 -6.05 5.96
C CYS A 12 -11.58 -4.71 5.43
N PRO A 13 -12.34 -3.96 6.25
CA PRO A 13 -12.88 -2.66 5.84
C PRO A 13 -11.77 -1.63 5.61
N PHE A 14 -10.69 -1.66 6.40
CA PHE A 14 -9.56 -0.73 6.25
C PHE A 14 -8.82 -0.90 4.92
N CYS A 15 -8.72 -2.12 4.40
CA CYS A 15 -8.11 -2.37 3.09
C CYS A 15 -8.91 -1.68 1.96
N GLN A 16 -10.24 -1.70 2.05
CA GLN A 16 -11.10 -1.02 1.07
C GLN A 16 -10.95 0.50 1.13
N GLN A 17 -10.82 1.07 2.33
CA GLN A 17 -10.57 2.50 2.49
C GLN A 17 -9.20 2.91 1.94
N ALA A 18 -8.15 2.12 2.20
CA ALA A 18 -6.81 2.35 1.66
C ALA A 18 -6.81 2.32 0.13
N GLU A 19 -7.45 1.31 -0.48
CA GLU A 19 -7.61 1.22 -1.93
C GLU A 19 -8.31 2.45 -2.50
N GLN A 20 -9.45 2.86 -1.93
CA GLN A 20 -10.16 4.04 -2.41
C GLN A 20 -9.29 5.30 -2.33
N LEU A 21 -8.53 5.48 -1.24
CA LEU A 21 -7.64 6.61 -1.08
C LEU A 21 -6.59 6.64 -2.19
N LEU A 22 -5.92 5.51 -2.44
CA LEU A 22 -4.92 5.38 -3.50
C LEU A 22 -5.53 5.62 -4.89
N ARG A 23 -6.72 5.08 -5.16
CA ARG A 23 -7.44 5.32 -6.42
C ARG A 23 -7.82 6.79 -6.60
N ARG A 24 -8.23 7.47 -5.53
CA ARG A 24 -8.49 8.92 -5.55
C ARG A 24 -7.23 9.74 -5.87
N LYS A 25 -6.05 9.23 -5.52
CA LYS A 25 -4.76 9.82 -5.89
C LYS A 25 -4.33 9.55 -7.33
N GLY A 26 -5.12 8.80 -8.10
CA GLY A 26 -4.75 8.43 -9.47
C GLY A 26 -3.84 7.20 -9.56
N VAL A 27 -3.71 6.41 -8.48
CA VAL A 27 -2.99 5.14 -8.53
C VAL A 27 -3.81 4.14 -9.35
N GLY A 28 -3.42 3.96 -10.62
CA GLY A 28 -4.01 2.96 -11.51
C GLY A 28 -3.50 1.54 -11.23
N ASN A 29 -2.24 1.40 -10.82
CA ASN A 29 -1.56 0.11 -10.63
C ASN A 29 -1.46 -0.24 -9.14
N LEU A 30 -2.61 -0.58 -8.54
CA LEU A 30 -2.68 -1.11 -7.18
C LEU A 30 -2.68 -2.64 -7.19
N LYS A 31 -1.61 -3.26 -6.71
CA LYS A 31 -1.46 -4.69 -6.52
C LYS A 31 -1.93 -5.10 -5.13
N LYS A 32 -3.06 -5.80 -5.04
CA LYS A 32 -3.56 -6.36 -3.79
C LYS A 32 -3.06 -7.77 -3.60
N ILE A 33 -2.35 -8.02 -2.50
CA ILE A 33 -1.91 -9.35 -2.09
C ILE A 33 -2.80 -9.81 -0.94
N ALA A 34 -3.53 -10.90 -1.15
CA ALA A 34 -4.44 -11.45 -0.16
C ALA A 34 -3.68 -12.44 0.74
N VAL A 35 -3.12 -11.97 1.85
CA VAL A 35 -2.28 -12.80 2.74
C VAL A 35 -3.05 -13.94 3.40
N ASP A 36 -4.39 -13.90 3.41
CA ASP A 36 -5.23 -15.00 3.88
C ASP A 36 -5.46 -16.09 2.81
N ARG A 37 -5.42 -15.73 1.52
CA ARG A 37 -5.57 -16.69 0.42
C ARG A 37 -4.28 -17.31 -0.01
N GLU A 38 -3.21 -16.52 -0.02
CA GLU A 38 -1.91 -16.95 -0.51
C GLU A 38 -1.04 -17.46 0.64
N PRO A 39 -0.81 -18.79 0.73
CA PRO A 39 0.06 -19.35 1.76
C PRO A 39 1.48 -18.81 1.59
N GLY A 40 2.11 -18.42 2.70
CA GLY A 40 3.47 -17.83 2.73
C GLY A 40 3.53 -16.31 2.48
N MET A 41 2.47 -15.68 1.96
CA MET A 41 2.45 -14.21 1.80
C MET A 41 2.34 -13.49 3.15
N LEU A 42 1.65 -14.09 4.13
CA LEU A 42 1.60 -13.57 5.49
C LEU A 42 3.01 -13.53 6.13
N GLU A 43 3.77 -14.60 6.01
CA GLU A 43 5.14 -14.67 6.52
C GLU A 43 6.06 -13.68 5.79
N THR A 44 5.90 -13.54 4.48
CA THR A 44 6.61 -12.53 3.68
C THR A 44 6.28 -11.12 4.15
N MET A 45 5.00 -10.81 4.39
CA MET A 45 4.56 -9.51 4.90
C MET A 45 5.13 -9.24 6.29
N ILE A 46 5.13 -10.23 7.19
CA ILE A 46 5.70 -10.10 8.53
C ILE A 46 7.22 -9.90 8.44
N SER A 47 7.91 -10.64 7.58
CA SER A 47 9.36 -10.50 7.38
C SER A 47 9.73 -9.13 6.82
N ARG A 48 8.94 -8.60 5.88
CA ARG A 48 9.17 -7.27 5.27
C ARG A 48 8.80 -6.11 6.17
N THR A 49 7.72 -6.24 6.95
CA THR A 49 7.17 -5.09 7.71
C THR A 49 7.42 -5.18 9.20
N GLY A 50 7.80 -6.35 9.72
CA GLY A 50 7.85 -6.65 11.15
C GLY A 50 6.47 -6.69 11.82
N ARG A 51 5.37 -6.54 11.06
CA ARG A 51 4.01 -6.45 11.61
C ARG A 51 3.11 -7.52 11.00
N ARG A 52 2.19 -8.05 11.82
CA ARG A 52 1.13 -8.98 11.36
C ARG A 52 -0.19 -8.29 11.01
N SER A 53 -0.27 -6.99 11.24
CA SER A 53 -1.51 -6.21 11.08
C SER A 53 -1.70 -5.85 9.62
N VAL A 54 -2.94 -5.91 9.14
CA VAL A 54 -3.32 -5.44 7.79
C VAL A 54 -4.24 -4.22 7.90
N PRO A 55 -4.30 -3.34 6.87
CA PRO A 55 -3.52 -3.36 5.63
C PRO A 55 -2.05 -3.00 5.84
N GLN A 56 -1.16 -3.50 4.98
CA GLN A 56 0.22 -2.99 4.86
C GLN A 56 0.45 -2.51 3.44
N ILE A 57 0.74 -1.21 3.29
CA ILE A 57 0.92 -0.54 2.01
C ILE A 57 2.41 -0.34 1.75
N PHE A 58 2.81 -0.68 0.53
CA PHE A 58 4.12 -0.43 -0.07
C PHE A 58 3.94 0.39 -1.33
N ILE A 59 4.73 1.44 -1.46
CA ILE A 59 4.77 2.30 -2.64
C ILE A 59 6.15 2.12 -3.26
N GLY A 60 6.24 1.36 -4.36
CA GLY A 60 7.50 0.84 -4.88
C GLY A 60 8.22 -0.01 -3.83
N GLU A 61 9.40 0.45 -3.41
CA GLU A 61 10.20 -0.18 -2.35
C GLU A 61 9.95 0.42 -0.96
N THR A 62 9.22 1.54 -0.88
CA THR A 62 8.97 2.25 0.37
C THR A 62 7.79 1.64 1.11
N HIS A 63 8.06 1.18 2.34
CA HIS A 63 7.00 0.74 3.25
C HIS A 63 6.32 1.95 3.88
N VAL A 64 5.04 2.16 3.56
CA VAL A 64 4.22 3.21 4.17
C VAL A 64 3.72 2.79 5.54
N GLY A 65 3.30 1.54 5.69
CA GLY A 65 2.66 1.05 6.91
C GLY A 65 1.17 0.81 6.70
N GLY A 66 0.38 1.16 7.71
CA GLY A 66 -1.05 0.88 7.74
C GLY A 66 -1.91 1.89 6.98
N TYR A 67 -3.23 1.72 7.10
CA TYR A 67 -4.18 2.73 6.64
C TYR A 67 -3.99 4.07 7.35
N ASP A 68 -3.65 4.04 8.65
CA ASP A 68 -3.44 5.26 9.44
C ASP A 68 -2.22 6.04 8.93
N ASP A 69 -1.10 5.36 8.71
CA ASP A 69 0.11 5.95 8.13
C ASP A 69 -0.16 6.53 6.72
N LEU A 70 -0.88 5.78 5.89
CA LEU A 70 -1.28 6.23 4.55
C LEU A 70 -2.16 7.49 4.61
N ALA A 71 -3.16 7.50 5.49
CA ALA A 71 -4.05 8.64 5.67
C ALA A 71 -3.31 9.84 6.28
N ALA A 72 -2.35 9.62 7.16
CA ALA A 72 -1.49 10.65 7.70
C ALA A 72 -0.63 11.30 6.59
N LEU A 73 -0.01 10.49 5.72
CA LEU A 73 0.76 10.97 4.56
C LEU A 73 -0.11 11.77 3.57
N ASP A 74 -1.34 11.32 3.34
CA ASP A 74 -2.32 12.02 2.52
C ASP A 74 -2.66 13.40 3.10
N ARG A 75 -2.97 13.46 4.41
CA ARG A 75 -3.32 14.71 5.11
C ARG A 75 -2.22 15.76 5.04
N VAL A 76 -0.96 15.34 5.07
CA VAL A 76 0.20 16.24 4.98
C VAL A 76 0.67 16.47 3.53
N GLY A 77 -0.02 15.89 2.54
CA GLY A 77 0.31 16.01 1.11
C GLY A 77 1.55 15.24 0.65
N GLN A 78 2.23 14.50 1.54
CA GLN A 78 3.42 13.72 1.20
C GLN A 78 3.11 12.50 0.33
N LEU A 79 1.91 11.92 0.47
CA LEU A 79 1.51 10.76 -0.33
C LEU A 79 1.57 11.06 -1.83
N ASP A 80 1.14 12.25 -2.24
CA ASP A 80 1.13 12.65 -3.65
C ASP A 80 2.56 12.77 -4.19
N ALA A 81 3.44 13.43 -3.45
CA ALA A 81 4.86 13.54 -3.80
C ALA A 81 5.55 12.17 -3.90
N LEU A 82 5.23 11.25 -2.99
CA LEU A 82 5.79 9.89 -2.97
C LEU A 82 5.31 9.08 -4.18
N LEU A 83 4.04 9.23 -4.56
CA LEU A 83 3.48 8.63 -5.77
C LEU A 83 4.07 9.26 -7.04
N GLN A 84 4.28 10.58 -7.08
CA GLN A 84 4.90 11.25 -8.23
C GLN A 84 6.37 10.84 -8.40
N THR A 85 7.11 10.65 -7.31
CA THR A 85 8.54 10.29 -7.32
C THR A 85 8.80 8.96 -8.02
N ILE A 86 7.90 7.98 -7.90
CA ILE A 86 8.00 6.68 -8.61
C ILE A 86 7.46 6.72 -10.06
N GLY A 87 6.82 7.83 -10.45
CA GLY A 87 6.29 8.08 -11.79
C GLY A 87 7.22 8.90 -12.68
N ASP A 88 8.02 9.75 -12.06
CA ASP A 88 9.01 10.61 -12.71
C ASP A 88 10.39 9.94 -12.73
N SER A 89 10.43 8.69 -13.20
CA SER A 89 11.66 7.98 -13.52
C SER A 89 11.58 7.51 -14.97
N GLY A 90 11.60 8.48 -15.88
CA GLY A 90 11.73 8.30 -17.32
C GLY A 90 11.98 9.67 -17.97
N PRO A 91 13.03 9.82 -18.81
CA PRO A 91 13.54 11.10 -19.29
C PRO A 91 12.57 11.88 -20.19
#